data_AF-A5DII3-F1
#
_entry.id   AF-A5DII3-F1
#
_cell.length_a   1.000
_cell.length_b   1.000
_cell.length_c   1.000
_cell.angle_alpha   90.00
_cell.angle_beta   90.00
_cell.angle_gamma   90.00
#
_symmetry.space_group_name_H-M   'P 1'
#
loop_
_entity.id
_entity.type
_entity.pdbx_description
1 polymer ?
#
loop_
_entity_poly.entity_id
_entity_poly.type
_entity_poly.pdbx_seq_one_letter_code
_entity_poly.pdbx_strand_id
1 'polypeptide(L)'
;MARTPTANVDGKALEHLDAASSGKPESIVFFIKDGHFARSISAWAYFLSVNDHSSFIETSVKLARLSSAIKNVFVNEKVASDSKEGLQAQLELMEMRPQIVERYQEILQSHSKILYRALNNNRPAITNPILRLMSNIVTFQSSLATVLIDNFDLNLTVLPNLLVPPKGQDGPISQSNDHLNTRHNFIRFWIALTTSVPSHIRKDLLVNKPKIMNNLWKFMAGSDSIGTLSIIIEWIESAILKEASFKRSTKCKILNENFMFKLQLLFNRLQDATFTSQFIQFVKSFTSSSEGLLFPNNQCLLTTNYGTPLNVNGKSFKVHNKLLFTFLTTLKPCETFQQLAIVTEILNQMSRIDCTLLESVCSNRGWVS
;
A
#
# COMPACT_ATOMS: atom_id res chain seq x y z
N MET A 1 -3.10 -41.89 0.89
CA MET A 1 -4.48 -41.97 1.41
C MET A 1 -5.42 -41.37 0.38
N ALA A 2 -6.28 -42.19 -0.23
CA ALA A 2 -7.23 -41.75 -1.24
C ALA A 2 -8.27 -40.81 -0.61
N ARG A 3 -8.44 -39.61 -1.18
CA ARG A 3 -9.47 -38.65 -0.77
C ARG A 3 -10.82 -39.16 -1.24
N THR A 4 -11.76 -39.33 -0.31
CA THR A 4 -13.17 -39.58 -0.62
C THR A 4 -13.71 -38.36 -1.38
N PRO A 5 -14.32 -38.51 -2.56
CA PRO A 5 -14.89 -37.38 -3.27
C PRO A 5 -16.05 -36.82 -2.47
N THR A 6 -15.98 -35.55 -2.10
CA THR A 6 -17.10 -34.82 -1.51
C THR A 6 -18.15 -34.63 -2.60
N ALA A 7 -19.21 -35.46 -2.56
CA ALA A 7 -20.25 -35.57 -3.59
C ALA A 7 -21.01 -34.27 -3.95
N ASN A 8 -20.72 -33.14 -3.29
CA ASN A 8 -21.37 -31.85 -3.48
C ASN A 8 -20.46 -30.76 -4.09
N VAL A 9 -19.22 -31.09 -4.46
CA VAL A 9 -18.28 -30.12 -5.05
C VAL A 9 -18.10 -30.39 -6.53
N ASP A 10 -18.35 -29.37 -7.35
CA ASP A 10 -18.16 -29.46 -8.81
C ASP A 10 -16.66 -29.52 -9.15
N GLY A 11 -16.12 -30.74 -9.22
CA GLY A 11 -14.72 -30.98 -9.56
C GLY A 11 -14.32 -30.42 -10.92
N LYS A 12 -15.24 -30.43 -11.91
CA LYS A 12 -14.97 -29.86 -13.24
C LYS A 12 -14.73 -28.36 -13.17
N ALA A 13 -15.52 -27.63 -12.38
CA ALA A 13 -15.29 -26.20 -12.19
C ALA A 13 -13.91 -25.88 -11.60
N LEU A 14 -13.38 -26.74 -10.71
CA LEU A 14 -12.05 -26.56 -10.12
C LEU A 14 -10.90 -26.92 -11.08
N GLU A 15 -11.11 -27.90 -11.95
CA GLU A 15 -10.19 -28.23 -13.05
C GLU A 15 -10.09 -27.07 -14.05
N HIS A 16 -11.23 -26.51 -14.48
CA HIS A 16 -11.23 -25.36 -15.37
C HIS A 16 -10.70 -24.08 -14.71
N LEU A 17 -10.89 -23.91 -13.40
CA LEU A 17 -10.25 -22.84 -12.64
C LEU A 17 -8.72 -22.96 -12.69
N ASP A 18 -8.17 -24.17 -12.56
CA ASP A 18 -6.73 -24.41 -12.66
C ASP A 18 -6.20 -23.99 -14.03
N ALA A 19 -6.87 -24.45 -15.11
CA ALA A 19 -6.53 -24.08 -16.48
C ALA A 19 -6.63 -22.56 -16.72
N ALA A 20 -7.69 -21.90 -16.24
CA ALA A 20 -7.86 -20.45 -16.38
C ALA A 20 -6.81 -19.66 -15.56
N SER A 21 -6.39 -20.19 -14.41
CA SER A 21 -5.38 -19.57 -13.55
C SER A 21 -3.97 -19.55 -14.18
N SER A 22 -3.74 -20.30 -15.26
CA SER A 22 -2.51 -20.22 -16.07
C SER A 22 -2.36 -18.90 -16.83
N GLY A 23 -3.45 -18.16 -17.00
CA GLY A 23 -3.46 -16.82 -17.60
C GLY A 23 -3.65 -16.78 -19.11
N LYS A 24 -3.96 -17.91 -19.76
CA LYS A 24 -4.33 -17.95 -21.17
C LYS A 24 -5.74 -17.36 -21.38
N PRO A 25 -5.91 -16.32 -22.23
CA PRO A 25 -7.20 -15.67 -22.45
C PRO A 25 -8.32 -16.65 -22.85
N GLU A 26 -8.02 -17.63 -23.69
CA GLU A 26 -8.98 -18.62 -24.18
C GLU A 26 -9.54 -19.48 -23.03
N SER A 27 -8.65 -19.91 -22.13
CA SER A 27 -9.03 -20.66 -20.93
C SER A 27 -9.89 -19.84 -19.98
N ILE A 28 -9.61 -18.53 -19.86
CA ILE A 28 -10.39 -17.62 -19.01
C ILE A 28 -11.79 -17.40 -19.61
N VAL A 29 -11.87 -17.14 -20.91
CA VAL A 29 -13.14 -16.96 -21.63
C VAL A 29 -14.02 -18.20 -21.46
N PHE A 30 -13.48 -19.39 -21.74
CA PHE A 30 -14.19 -20.66 -21.57
C PHE A 30 -14.69 -20.83 -20.13
N PHE A 31 -13.82 -20.57 -19.15
CA PHE A 31 -14.16 -20.67 -17.73
C PHE A 31 -15.32 -19.75 -17.32
N ILE A 32 -15.39 -18.53 -17.86
CA ILE A 32 -16.46 -17.58 -17.54
C ILE A 32 -17.75 -17.97 -18.28
N LYS A 33 -17.68 -18.26 -19.58
CA LYS A 33 -18.85 -18.57 -20.43
C LYS A 33 -19.64 -19.77 -19.93
N ASP A 34 -18.93 -20.82 -19.51
CA ASP A 34 -19.56 -22.05 -19.03
C ASP A 34 -20.02 -21.94 -17.57
N GLY A 35 -19.96 -20.75 -16.97
CA GLY A 35 -20.41 -20.51 -15.60
C GLY A 35 -19.56 -21.21 -14.55
N HIS A 36 -18.32 -21.61 -14.87
CA HIS A 36 -17.42 -22.22 -13.90
C HIS A 36 -16.96 -21.21 -12.84
N PHE A 37 -16.93 -19.91 -13.15
CA PHE A 37 -16.54 -18.89 -12.19
C PHE A 37 -17.45 -18.86 -10.94
N ALA A 38 -18.77 -18.78 -11.12
CA ALA A 38 -19.72 -18.79 -10.01
C ALA A 38 -19.64 -20.11 -9.20
N ARG A 39 -19.48 -21.24 -9.91
CA ARG A 39 -19.35 -22.57 -9.28
C ARG A 39 -18.06 -22.69 -8.46
N SER A 40 -16.95 -22.13 -8.93
CA SER A 40 -15.70 -22.08 -8.16
C SER A 40 -15.80 -21.20 -6.92
N ILE A 41 -16.50 -20.06 -6.99
CA ILE A 41 -16.76 -19.20 -5.83
C ILE A 41 -17.62 -19.96 -4.80
N SER A 42 -18.66 -20.66 -5.26
CA SER A 42 -19.51 -21.49 -4.41
C SER A 42 -18.72 -22.62 -3.73
N ALA A 43 -17.86 -23.33 -4.48
CA ALA A 43 -16.98 -24.35 -3.93
C ALA A 43 -15.97 -23.77 -2.92
N TRP A 44 -15.37 -22.61 -3.24
CA TRP A 44 -14.48 -21.88 -2.34
C TRP A 44 -15.15 -21.52 -1.02
N ALA A 45 -16.38 -21.01 -1.07
CA ALA A 45 -17.19 -20.72 0.11
C ALA A 45 -17.52 -21.98 0.91
N TYR A 46 -17.90 -23.06 0.22
CA TYR A 46 -18.21 -24.35 0.83
C TYR A 46 -17.01 -24.93 1.59
N PHE A 47 -15.81 -24.95 0.98
CA PHE A 47 -14.62 -25.50 1.61
C PHE A 47 -14.30 -24.84 2.96
N LEU A 48 -14.47 -23.52 3.07
CA LEU A 48 -14.30 -22.86 4.37
C LEU A 48 -15.41 -23.24 5.35
N SER A 49 -16.64 -23.43 4.88
CA SER A 49 -17.77 -23.80 5.76
C SER A 49 -17.62 -25.18 6.38
N VAL A 50 -17.01 -26.13 5.66
CA VAL A 50 -16.72 -27.49 6.14
C VAL A 50 -15.31 -27.66 6.73
N ASN A 51 -14.58 -26.55 6.92
CA ASN A 51 -13.20 -26.53 7.43
C ASN A 51 -12.20 -27.37 6.59
N ASP A 52 -12.45 -27.55 5.29
CA ASP A 52 -11.46 -28.12 4.37
C ASP A 52 -10.43 -27.04 3.99
N HIS A 53 -9.47 -26.84 4.89
CA HIS A 53 -8.44 -25.82 4.71
C HIS A 53 -7.54 -26.09 3.51
N SER A 54 -7.30 -27.35 3.13
CA SER A 54 -6.44 -27.68 1.99
C SER A 54 -7.08 -27.18 0.70
N SER A 55 -8.33 -27.57 0.45
CA SER A 55 -9.04 -27.20 -0.77
C SER A 55 -9.38 -25.70 -0.79
N PHE A 56 -9.65 -25.12 0.38
CA PHE A 56 -9.82 -23.66 0.51
C PHE A 56 -8.56 -22.88 0.13
N ILE A 57 -7.39 -23.28 0.65
CA ILE A 57 -6.11 -22.63 0.33
C ILE A 57 -5.83 -22.73 -1.17
N GLU A 58 -5.93 -23.94 -1.72
CA GLU A 58 -5.68 -24.19 -3.14
C GLU A 58 -6.58 -23.33 -4.03
N THR A 59 -7.88 -23.34 -3.75
CA THR A 59 -8.86 -22.54 -4.51
C THR A 59 -8.60 -21.04 -4.35
N SER A 60 -8.24 -20.57 -3.15
CA SER A 60 -7.90 -19.16 -2.91
C SER A 60 -6.67 -18.72 -3.73
N VAL A 61 -5.65 -19.59 -3.84
CA VAL A 61 -4.46 -19.33 -4.67
C VAL A 61 -4.84 -19.24 -6.14
N LYS A 62 -5.67 -20.17 -6.64
CA LYS A 62 -6.09 -20.18 -8.04
C LYS A 62 -6.98 -18.99 -8.39
N LEU A 63 -7.91 -18.60 -7.50
CA LEU A 63 -8.71 -17.37 -7.67
C LEU A 63 -7.84 -16.10 -7.66
N ALA A 64 -6.82 -16.03 -6.79
CA ALA A 64 -5.89 -14.92 -6.78
C ALA A 64 -5.05 -14.84 -8.08
N ARG A 65 -4.63 -15.98 -8.63
CA ARG A 65 -3.94 -16.05 -9.93
C ARG A 65 -4.85 -15.68 -11.09
N LEU A 66 -6.06 -16.23 -11.13
CA LEU A 66 -7.07 -15.91 -12.13
C LEU A 66 -7.39 -14.41 -12.15
N SER A 67 -7.66 -13.81 -10.99
CA SER A 67 -7.92 -12.37 -10.90
C SER A 67 -6.73 -11.51 -11.34
N SER A 68 -5.51 -11.95 -11.07
CA SER A 68 -4.31 -11.28 -11.58
C SER A 68 -4.20 -11.39 -13.10
N ALA A 69 -4.48 -12.57 -13.66
CA ALA A 69 -4.44 -12.79 -15.10
C ALA A 69 -5.49 -11.97 -15.83
N ILE A 70 -6.74 -11.99 -15.35
CA ILE A 70 -7.82 -11.14 -15.84
C ILE A 70 -7.36 -9.68 -15.83
N LYS A 71 -6.93 -9.15 -14.68
CA LYS A 71 -6.44 -7.78 -14.56
C LYS A 71 -5.35 -7.47 -15.59
N ASN A 72 -4.37 -8.35 -15.77
CA ASN A 72 -3.27 -8.13 -16.72
C ASN A 72 -3.76 -7.99 -18.16
N VAL A 73 -4.80 -8.72 -18.58
CA VAL A 73 -5.40 -8.57 -19.91
C VAL A 73 -5.99 -7.16 -20.09
N PHE A 74 -6.64 -6.60 -19.06
CA PHE A 74 -7.26 -5.28 -19.15
C PHE A 74 -6.29 -4.11 -18.97
N VAL A 75 -5.14 -4.32 -18.30
CA VAL A 75 -4.14 -3.27 -18.07
C VAL A 75 -3.07 -3.26 -19.16
N ASN A 76 -2.67 -4.43 -19.65
CA ASN A 76 -1.65 -4.56 -20.68
C ASN A 76 -2.33 -4.85 -22.02
N GLU A 77 -2.65 -3.79 -22.77
CA GLU A 77 -3.06 -3.89 -24.20
C GLU A 77 -2.02 -4.63 -25.07
N LYS A 78 -0.80 -4.82 -24.54
CA LYS A 78 0.33 -5.50 -25.16
C LYS A 78 0.51 -6.97 -24.78
N VAL A 79 -0.43 -7.60 -24.08
CA VAL A 79 -0.50 -9.07 -24.13
C VAL A 79 -1.02 -9.42 -25.53
N ALA A 80 -0.33 -9.03 -26.62
CA ALA A 80 -0.66 -9.56 -27.92
C ALA A 80 -0.37 -11.06 -27.80
N SER A 81 -1.40 -11.89 -27.72
CA SER A 81 -1.20 -13.29 -28.06
C SER A 81 -0.68 -13.29 -29.49
N ASP A 82 0.47 -13.92 -29.74
CA ASP A 82 1.00 -14.05 -31.11
C ASP A 82 0.02 -14.86 -32.01
N SER A 83 -0.97 -15.54 -31.40
CA SER A 83 -2.05 -16.23 -32.09
C SER A 83 -3.28 -15.35 -32.31
N LYS A 84 -3.88 -15.47 -33.50
CA LYS A 84 -5.19 -14.88 -33.84
C LYS A 84 -6.29 -15.28 -32.84
N GLU A 85 -6.22 -16.51 -32.36
CA GLU A 85 -7.16 -17.08 -31.38
C GLU A 85 -7.08 -16.37 -30.03
N GLY A 86 -5.88 -16.07 -29.55
CA GLY A 86 -5.70 -15.39 -28.27
C GLY A 86 -6.06 -13.91 -28.32
N LEU A 87 -5.86 -13.26 -29.47
CA LEU A 87 -6.36 -11.90 -29.67
C LEU A 87 -7.89 -11.86 -29.66
N GLN A 88 -8.54 -12.82 -30.33
CA GLN A 88 -10.00 -12.93 -30.32
C GLN A 88 -10.53 -13.18 -28.90
N ALA A 89 -9.90 -14.08 -28.15
CA ALA A 89 -10.28 -14.36 -26.77
C ALA A 89 -10.07 -13.15 -25.83
N GLN A 90 -9.09 -12.28 -26.10
CA GLN A 90 -8.92 -11.04 -25.32
C GLN A 90 -10.04 -10.04 -25.59
N LEU A 91 -10.39 -9.81 -26.86
CA LEU A 91 -11.52 -8.95 -27.21
C LEU A 91 -12.81 -9.45 -26.56
N GLU A 92 -13.03 -10.75 -26.63
CA GLU A 92 -14.17 -11.39 -25.97
C GLU A 92 -14.12 -11.21 -24.45
N LEU A 93 -12.97 -11.40 -23.81
CA LEU A 93 -12.82 -11.19 -22.38
C LEU A 93 -13.13 -9.74 -21.98
N MET A 94 -12.82 -8.75 -22.84
CA MET A 94 -13.17 -7.35 -22.62
C MET A 94 -14.69 -7.13 -22.62
N GLU A 95 -15.43 -7.80 -23.51
CA GLU A 95 -16.90 -7.78 -23.55
C GLU A 95 -17.52 -8.44 -22.31
N MET A 96 -16.83 -9.41 -21.71
CA MET A 96 -17.26 -10.10 -20.48
C MET A 96 -17.02 -9.29 -19.19
N ARG A 97 -16.48 -8.06 -19.28
CA ARG A 97 -16.23 -7.21 -18.10
C ARG A 97 -17.42 -7.12 -17.14
N PRO A 98 -18.68 -6.91 -17.56
CA PRO A 98 -19.82 -6.85 -16.62
C PRO A 98 -20.00 -8.13 -15.81
N GLN A 99 -19.83 -9.30 -16.44
CA GLN A 99 -19.94 -10.60 -15.77
C GLN A 99 -18.81 -10.78 -14.73
N ILE A 100 -17.59 -10.34 -15.05
CA ILE A 100 -16.45 -10.37 -14.12
C ILE A 100 -16.73 -9.47 -12.91
N VAL A 101 -17.25 -8.26 -13.16
CA VAL A 101 -17.62 -7.31 -12.09
C VAL A 101 -18.67 -7.90 -11.17
N GLU A 102 -19.71 -8.53 -11.72
CA GLU A 102 -20.76 -9.21 -10.95
C GLU A 102 -20.16 -10.28 -10.01
N ARG A 103 -19.25 -11.13 -10.52
CA ARG A 103 -18.58 -12.17 -9.70
C ARG A 103 -17.67 -11.58 -8.63
N TYR A 104 -16.99 -10.49 -8.92
CA TYR A 104 -16.22 -9.78 -7.91
C TYR A 104 -17.10 -9.12 -6.85
N GLN A 105 -18.25 -8.54 -7.23
CA GLN A 105 -19.23 -8.03 -6.28
C GLN A 105 -19.77 -9.15 -5.39
N GLU A 106 -20.06 -10.34 -5.93
CA GLU A 106 -20.47 -11.52 -5.17
C GLU A 106 -19.43 -11.90 -4.09
N ILE A 107 -18.13 -11.91 -4.43
CA ILE A 107 -17.06 -12.15 -3.45
C ILE A 107 -17.05 -11.09 -2.33
N LEU A 108 -17.19 -9.81 -2.70
CA LEU A 108 -17.09 -8.70 -1.77
C LEU A 108 -18.32 -8.53 -0.87
N GLN A 109 -19.53 -8.79 -1.39
CA GLN A 109 -20.80 -8.57 -0.71
C GLN A 109 -21.27 -9.85 -0.01
N SER A 110 -21.53 -10.91 -0.80
CA SER A 110 -22.12 -12.17 -0.31
C SER A 110 -21.13 -13.02 0.49
N HIS A 111 -19.83 -12.85 0.23
CA HIS A 111 -18.77 -13.66 0.84
C HIS A 111 -17.80 -12.87 1.73
N SER A 112 -18.15 -11.65 2.16
CA SER A 112 -17.33 -10.84 3.09
C SER A 112 -16.92 -11.58 4.37
N LYS A 113 -17.80 -12.44 4.92
CA LYS A 113 -17.50 -13.29 6.08
C LYS A 113 -16.35 -14.26 5.87
N ILE A 114 -16.17 -14.75 4.65
CA ILE A 114 -15.06 -15.63 4.27
C ILE A 114 -13.75 -14.84 4.30
N LEU A 115 -13.77 -13.60 3.78
CA LEU A 115 -12.62 -12.69 3.83
C LEU A 115 -12.21 -12.42 5.29
N TYR A 116 -13.16 -12.12 6.18
CA TYR A 116 -12.87 -11.92 7.60
C TYR A 116 -12.22 -13.14 8.25
N ARG A 117 -12.78 -14.33 8.04
CA ARG A 117 -12.25 -15.56 8.62
C ARG A 117 -10.84 -15.87 8.11
N ALA A 118 -10.60 -15.68 6.83
CA ALA A 118 -9.30 -15.94 6.24
C ALA A 118 -8.22 -14.96 6.74
N LEU A 119 -8.55 -13.66 6.84
CA LEU A 119 -7.64 -12.66 7.37
C LEU A 119 -7.39 -12.85 8.88
N ASN A 120 -8.39 -13.28 9.64
CA ASN A 120 -8.25 -13.56 11.07
C ASN A 120 -7.43 -14.82 11.39
N ASN A 121 -7.21 -15.69 10.41
CA ASN A 121 -6.48 -16.94 10.59
C ASN A 121 -4.97 -16.71 10.85
N ASN A 122 -4.41 -15.58 10.37
CA ASN A 122 -3.00 -15.19 10.49
C ASN A 122 -1.97 -16.18 9.90
N ARG A 123 -2.39 -17.31 9.32
CA ARG A 123 -1.49 -18.21 8.58
C ARG A 123 -1.18 -17.61 7.21
N PRO A 124 0.10 -17.41 6.82
CA PRO A 124 0.46 -16.82 5.53
C PRO A 124 -0.13 -17.56 4.32
N ALA A 125 -0.20 -18.90 4.39
CA ALA A 125 -0.77 -19.74 3.33
C ALA A 125 -2.24 -19.45 3.03
N ILE A 126 -3.01 -18.98 4.02
CA ILE A 126 -4.41 -18.58 3.86
C ILE A 126 -4.52 -17.07 3.59
N THR A 127 -3.79 -16.27 4.36
CA THR A 127 -3.93 -14.82 4.37
C THR A 127 -3.42 -14.17 3.08
N ASN A 128 -2.26 -14.60 2.56
CA ASN A 128 -1.62 -13.94 1.42
C ASN A 128 -2.40 -14.12 0.11
N PRO A 129 -2.94 -15.32 -0.23
CA PRO A 129 -3.83 -15.45 -1.38
C PRO A 129 -5.04 -14.53 -1.31
N ILE A 130 -5.67 -14.37 -0.14
CA ILE A 130 -6.83 -13.50 0.03
C ILE A 130 -6.47 -12.02 -0.13
N LEU A 131 -5.36 -11.57 0.45
CA LEU A 131 -4.88 -10.19 0.26
C LEU A 131 -4.59 -9.90 -1.22
N ARG A 132 -3.99 -10.86 -1.95
CA ARG A 132 -3.75 -10.72 -3.40
C ARG A 132 -5.05 -10.69 -4.20
N LEU A 133 -6.00 -11.59 -3.90
CA LEU A 133 -7.32 -11.61 -4.53
C LEU A 133 -8.03 -10.26 -4.32
N MET A 134 -8.11 -9.77 -3.08
CA MET A 134 -8.72 -8.48 -2.76
C MET A 134 -8.01 -7.33 -3.49
N SER A 135 -6.68 -7.32 -3.54
CA SER A 135 -5.90 -6.31 -4.27
C SER A 135 -6.21 -6.29 -5.76
N ASN A 136 -6.32 -7.47 -6.39
CA ASN A 136 -6.65 -7.61 -7.80
C ASN A 136 -8.07 -7.13 -8.08
N ILE A 137 -9.03 -7.48 -7.23
CA ILE A 137 -10.43 -7.07 -7.35
C ILE A 137 -10.56 -5.54 -7.27
N VAL A 138 -10.01 -4.90 -6.23
CA VAL A 138 -10.19 -3.45 -6.04
C VAL A 138 -9.48 -2.61 -7.10
N THR A 139 -8.42 -3.15 -7.72
CA THR A 139 -7.70 -2.48 -8.81
C THR A 139 -8.25 -2.80 -10.20
N PHE A 140 -9.20 -3.74 -10.30
CA PHE A 140 -9.84 -4.08 -11.57
C PHE A 140 -10.75 -2.95 -12.07
N GLN A 141 -11.55 -2.38 -11.17
CA GLN A 141 -12.43 -1.25 -11.45
C GLN A 141 -12.67 -0.45 -10.16
N SER A 142 -12.63 0.88 -10.25
CA SER A 142 -12.75 1.78 -9.09
C SER A 142 -14.02 1.57 -8.26
N SER A 143 -15.15 1.24 -8.90
CA SER A 143 -16.41 0.95 -8.20
C SER A 143 -16.32 -0.24 -7.24
N LEU A 144 -15.47 -1.24 -7.53
CA LEU A 144 -15.28 -2.41 -6.67
C LEU A 144 -14.57 -2.05 -5.36
N ALA A 145 -13.70 -1.03 -5.38
CA ALA A 145 -13.06 -0.53 -4.18
C ALA A 145 -14.10 0.12 -3.23
N THR A 146 -15.06 0.87 -3.78
CA THR A 146 -16.18 1.41 -3.00
C THR A 146 -17.09 0.30 -2.47
N VAL A 147 -17.43 -0.71 -3.30
CA VAL A 147 -18.21 -1.87 -2.86
C VAL A 147 -17.51 -2.59 -1.70
N LEU A 148 -16.19 -2.76 -1.75
CA LEU A 148 -15.45 -3.34 -0.62
C LEU A 148 -15.62 -2.49 0.63
N ILE A 149 -15.48 -1.17 0.55
CA ILE A 149 -15.57 -0.28 1.72
C ILE A 149 -16.96 -0.33 2.36
N ASP A 150 -18.01 -0.41 1.55
CA ASP A 150 -19.39 -0.44 2.04
C ASP A 150 -19.73 -1.78 2.73
N ASN A 151 -19.02 -2.86 2.40
CA ASN A 151 -19.34 -4.23 2.86
C ASN A 151 -18.29 -4.86 3.78
N PHE A 152 -17.10 -4.24 3.91
CA PHE A 152 -15.98 -4.77 4.68
C PHE A 152 -15.57 -3.83 5.82
N ASP A 153 -15.57 -4.33 7.05
CA ASP A 153 -15.18 -3.59 8.25
C ASP A 153 -13.65 -3.45 8.33
N LEU A 154 -13.18 -2.26 7.95
CA LEU A 154 -11.77 -1.88 8.07
C LEU A 154 -11.34 -1.51 9.50
N ASN A 155 -12.22 -1.63 10.52
CA ASN A 155 -11.88 -1.43 11.93
C ASN A 155 -11.41 -2.72 12.63
N LEU A 156 -11.43 -3.86 11.94
CA LEU A 156 -11.01 -5.12 12.51
C LEU A 156 -9.59 -5.05 13.09
N THR A 157 -9.47 -5.50 14.34
CA THR A 157 -8.22 -5.46 15.10
C THR A 157 -7.11 -6.32 14.48
N VAL A 158 -7.47 -7.31 13.66
CA VAL A 158 -6.49 -8.12 12.94
C VAL A 158 -5.78 -7.35 11.84
N LEU A 159 -6.41 -6.36 11.19
CA LEU A 159 -5.81 -5.69 10.03
C LEU A 159 -4.50 -4.96 10.38
N PRO A 160 -4.43 -4.15 11.46
CA PRO A 160 -3.16 -3.60 11.90
C PRO A 160 -2.14 -4.67 12.31
N ASN A 161 -2.58 -5.84 12.78
CA ASN A 161 -1.69 -6.93 13.20
C ASN A 161 -1.03 -7.65 12.01
N LEU A 162 -1.66 -7.65 10.84
CA LEU A 162 -1.07 -8.18 9.60
C LEU A 162 0.19 -7.40 9.17
N LEU A 163 0.34 -6.17 9.65
CA LEU A 163 1.53 -5.34 9.46
C LEU A 163 2.63 -5.62 10.50
N VAL A 164 2.38 -6.42 11.54
CA VAL A 164 3.38 -6.70 12.57
C VAL A 164 4.23 -7.89 12.11
N PRO A 165 5.57 -7.74 11.98
CA PRO A 165 6.45 -8.85 11.65
C PRO A 165 6.36 -9.99 12.68
N PRO A 166 6.52 -11.26 12.27
CA PRO A 166 6.60 -12.38 13.20
C PRO A 166 7.73 -12.20 14.22
N LYS A 167 7.49 -12.65 15.46
CA LYS A 167 8.52 -12.62 16.52
C LYS A 167 9.74 -13.45 16.08
N GLY A 168 10.95 -12.90 16.23
CA GLY A 168 12.21 -13.58 15.91
C GLY A 168 12.68 -13.47 14.45
N GLN A 169 11.98 -12.71 13.60
CA GLN A 169 12.55 -12.25 12.32
C GLN A 169 13.30 -10.94 12.56
N ASP A 170 14.62 -11.05 12.78
CA ASP A 170 15.49 -9.90 12.90
C ASP A 170 16.03 -9.50 11.51
N GLY A 171 15.76 -8.26 11.12
CA GLY A 171 16.26 -7.66 9.89
C GLY A 171 15.32 -7.75 8.69
N PRO A 172 15.69 -7.07 7.59
CA PRO A 172 14.86 -6.97 6.40
C PRO A 172 14.83 -8.30 5.64
N ILE A 173 13.65 -8.64 5.13
CA ILE A 173 13.45 -9.86 4.35
C ILE A 173 14.03 -9.68 2.94
N SER A 174 14.56 -10.77 2.38
CA SER A 174 14.98 -10.80 0.97
C SER A 174 13.80 -10.46 0.06
N GLN A 175 14.03 -9.56 -0.90
CA GLN A 175 13.02 -9.17 -1.90
C GLN A 175 12.41 -10.38 -2.63
N SER A 176 13.18 -11.44 -2.87
CA SER A 176 12.70 -12.67 -3.53
C SER A 176 11.54 -13.34 -2.79
N ASN A 177 11.45 -13.14 -1.48
CA ASN A 177 10.47 -13.78 -0.59
C ASN A 177 9.33 -12.84 -0.18
N ASP A 178 9.26 -11.63 -0.73
CA ASP A 178 8.23 -10.64 -0.39
C ASP A 178 6.81 -11.18 -0.55
N HIS A 179 6.56 -11.95 -1.63
CA HIS A 179 5.26 -12.53 -1.91
C HIS A 179 4.79 -13.57 -0.86
N LEU A 180 5.72 -14.12 -0.07
CA LEU A 180 5.42 -15.03 1.05
C LEU A 180 5.17 -14.27 2.36
N ASN A 181 5.53 -13.00 2.43
CA ASN A 181 5.40 -12.19 3.63
C ASN A 181 3.99 -11.55 3.73
N THR A 182 3.31 -11.78 4.86
CA THR A 182 1.97 -11.25 5.12
C THR A 182 1.93 -9.72 5.15
N ARG A 183 2.90 -9.08 5.79
CA ARG A 183 3.02 -7.62 5.86
C ARG A 183 3.18 -7.01 4.46
N HIS A 184 4.05 -7.55 3.62
CA HIS A 184 4.21 -7.11 2.23
C HIS A 184 2.89 -7.20 1.45
N ASN A 185 2.21 -8.34 1.51
CA ASN A 185 0.92 -8.52 0.83
C ASN A 185 -0.15 -7.57 1.37
N PHE A 186 -0.15 -7.28 2.67
CA PHE A 186 -1.08 -6.33 3.27
C PHE A 186 -0.78 -4.88 2.86
N ILE A 187 0.50 -4.49 2.79
CA ILE A 187 0.92 -3.19 2.27
C ILE A 187 0.43 -3.02 0.83
N ARG A 188 0.65 -4.03 -0.02
CA ARG A 188 0.16 -3.99 -1.41
C ARG A 188 -1.36 -3.86 -1.50
N PHE A 189 -2.10 -4.58 -0.65
CA PHE A 189 -3.54 -4.45 -0.57
C PHE A 189 -3.98 -3.05 -0.12
N TRP A 190 -3.35 -2.50 0.92
CA TRP A 190 -3.67 -1.17 1.43
C TRP A 190 -3.41 -0.08 0.38
N ILE A 191 -2.28 -0.18 -0.33
CA ILE A 191 -1.94 0.70 -1.45
C ILE A 191 -2.95 0.55 -2.59
N ALA A 192 -3.27 -0.69 -2.97
CA ALA A 192 -4.26 -0.98 -4.01
C ALA A 192 -5.63 -0.37 -3.69
N LEU A 193 -6.12 -0.56 -2.46
CA LEU A 193 -7.38 -0.01 -1.99
C LEU A 193 -7.36 1.52 -1.98
N THR A 194 -6.39 2.12 -1.30
CA THR A 194 -6.33 3.57 -1.13
C THR A 194 -6.10 4.31 -2.43
N THR A 195 -5.41 3.70 -3.42
CA THR A 195 -5.23 4.29 -4.75
C THR A 195 -6.49 4.20 -5.61
N SER A 196 -7.29 3.14 -5.45
CA SER A 196 -8.46 2.86 -6.31
C SER A 196 -9.75 3.60 -5.92
N VAL A 197 -9.76 4.25 -4.76
CA VAL A 197 -10.94 4.98 -4.25
C VAL A 197 -10.85 6.48 -4.54
N PRO A 198 -12.01 7.19 -4.60
CA PRO A 198 -12.03 8.64 -4.67
C PRO A 198 -11.25 9.30 -3.54
N SER A 199 -10.68 10.48 -3.81
CA SER A 199 -9.77 11.14 -2.89
C SER A 199 -10.36 11.44 -1.50
N HIS A 200 -11.64 11.80 -1.42
CA HIS A 200 -12.30 12.04 -0.13
C HIS A 200 -12.39 10.78 0.75
N ILE A 201 -12.61 9.61 0.14
CA ILE A 201 -12.57 8.30 0.82
C ILE A 201 -11.13 7.94 1.17
N ARG A 202 -10.18 8.14 0.24
CA ARG A 202 -8.74 7.94 0.49
C ARG A 202 -8.28 8.72 1.72
N LYS A 203 -8.67 9.99 1.82
CA LYS A 203 -8.41 10.85 2.99
C LYS A 203 -8.94 10.24 4.28
N ASP A 204 -10.19 9.79 4.28
CA ASP A 204 -10.81 9.16 5.45
C ASP A 204 -10.02 7.93 5.91
N LEU A 205 -9.71 7.01 4.98
CA LEU A 205 -8.93 5.81 5.26
C LEU A 205 -7.56 6.13 5.87
N LEU A 206 -6.83 7.09 5.30
CA LEU A 206 -5.48 7.44 5.73
C LEU A 206 -5.44 8.19 7.07
N VAL A 207 -6.49 8.96 7.39
CA VAL A 207 -6.54 9.78 8.60
C VAL A 207 -7.22 9.03 9.76
N ASN A 208 -8.29 8.30 9.49
CA ASN A 208 -9.15 7.69 10.50
C ASN A 208 -8.82 6.21 10.78
N LYS A 209 -7.79 5.65 10.13
CA LYS A 209 -7.21 4.33 10.48
C LYS A 209 -5.77 4.45 11.01
N PRO A 210 -5.55 5.20 12.11
CA PRO A 210 -4.20 5.51 12.59
C PRO A 210 -3.38 4.29 13.01
N LYS A 211 -4.02 3.20 13.48
CA LYS A 211 -3.32 1.96 13.84
C LYS A 211 -2.65 1.30 12.64
N ILE A 212 -3.32 1.31 11.48
CA ILE A 212 -2.76 0.78 10.22
C ILE A 212 -1.55 1.63 9.84
N MET A 213 -1.72 2.95 9.76
CA MET A 213 -0.65 3.86 9.36
C MET A 213 0.54 3.80 10.32
N ASN A 214 0.31 3.78 11.64
CA ASN A 214 1.37 3.69 12.64
C ASN A 214 2.16 2.38 12.53
N ASN A 215 1.49 1.24 12.34
CA ASN A 215 2.18 -0.04 12.16
C ASN A 215 2.88 -0.13 10.79
N LEU A 216 2.33 0.52 9.76
CA LEU A 216 3.00 0.64 8.47
C LEU A 216 4.33 1.38 8.68
N TRP A 217 4.32 2.58 9.28
CA TRP A 217 5.54 3.35 9.53
C TRP A 217 6.53 2.67 10.47
N LYS A 218 6.05 2.08 11.56
CA LYS A 218 6.89 1.54 12.64
C LYS A 218 7.92 0.51 12.17
N PHE A 219 7.55 -0.35 11.23
CA PHE A 219 8.38 -1.49 10.82
C PHE A 219 9.06 -1.32 9.46
N MET A 220 8.88 -0.18 8.77
CA MET A 220 9.51 0.05 7.45
C MET A 220 11.01 -0.15 7.46
N ALA A 221 11.71 0.52 8.38
CA ALA A 221 13.17 0.48 8.42
C ALA A 221 13.71 -0.91 8.79
N GLY A 222 13.05 -1.61 9.72
CA GLY A 222 13.57 -2.85 10.30
C GLY A 222 13.21 -4.13 9.53
N SER A 223 12.07 -4.15 8.83
CA SER A 223 11.49 -5.41 8.33
C SER A 223 11.22 -5.44 6.83
N ASP A 224 10.95 -4.30 6.21
CA ASP A 224 10.56 -4.26 4.80
C ASP A 224 11.77 -4.38 3.88
N SER A 225 11.62 -5.12 2.78
CA SER A 225 12.63 -5.20 1.72
C SER A 225 12.77 -3.85 1.00
N ILE A 226 13.89 -3.63 0.29
CA ILE A 226 14.05 -2.41 -0.53
C ILE A 226 12.92 -2.30 -1.58
N GLY A 227 12.50 -3.41 -2.21
CA GLY A 227 11.39 -3.40 -3.17
C GLY A 227 10.05 -2.98 -2.54
N THR A 228 9.79 -3.41 -1.31
CA THR A 228 8.60 -2.97 -0.55
C THR A 228 8.68 -1.47 -0.23
N LEU A 229 9.84 -0.98 0.20
CA LEU A 229 10.06 0.44 0.49
C LEU A 229 9.87 1.32 -0.75
N SER A 230 10.36 0.88 -1.91
CA SER A 230 10.15 1.58 -3.18
C SER A 230 8.67 1.75 -3.51
N ILE A 231 7.86 0.70 -3.33
CA ILE A 231 6.41 0.75 -3.57
C ILE A 231 5.72 1.70 -2.59
N ILE A 232 6.14 1.71 -1.32
CA ILE A 232 5.60 2.64 -0.31
C ILE A 232 5.92 4.09 -0.68
N ILE A 233 7.16 4.38 -1.05
CA ILE A 233 7.61 5.72 -1.43
C ILE A 233 6.81 6.24 -2.63
N GLU A 234 6.72 5.43 -3.69
CA GLU A 234 5.97 5.77 -4.90
C GLU A 234 4.49 6.03 -4.60
N TRP A 235 3.89 5.22 -3.72
CA TRP A 235 2.53 5.43 -3.27
C TRP A 235 2.34 6.73 -2.50
N ILE A 236 3.24 7.07 -1.57
CA ILE A 236 3.14 8.34 -0.84
C ILE A 236 3.26 9.52 -1.80
N GLU A 237 4.22 9.45 -2.73
CA GLU A 237 4.43 10.52 -3.69
C GLU A 237 3.20 10.73 -4.57
N SER A 238 2.69 9.66 -5.20
CA SER A 238 1.57 9.74 -6.14
C SER A 238 0.21 9.98 -5.48
N ALA A 239 -0.12 9.24 -4.41
CA ALA A 239 -1.45 9.22 -3.82
C ALA A 239 -1.65 10.18 -2.65
N ILE A 240 -0.57 10.77 -2.11
CA ILE A 240 -0.64 11.69 -0.95
C ILE A 240 -0.04 13.06 -1.30
N LEU A 241 1.20 13.11 -1.80
CA LEU A 241 1.87 14.39 -2.08
C LEU A 241 1.33 15.03 -3.36
N LYS A 242 1.22 14.28 -4.46
CA LYS A 242 0.71 14.77 -5.75
C LYS A 242 -0.83 14.82 -5.81
N GLU A 243 -1.52 14.37 -4.77
CA GLU A 243 -2.98 14.45 -4.68
C GLU A 243 -3.43 15.91 -4.50
N ALA A 244 -3.93 16.51 -5.59
CA ALA A 244 -4.33 17.91 -5.65
C ALA A 244 -5.49 18.25 -4.70
N SER A 245 -6.39 17.29 -4.44
CA SER A 245 -7.52 17.52 -3.53
C SER A 245 -7.11 17.54 -2.06
N PHE A 246 -5.90 17.09 -1.72
CA PHE A 246 -5.39 17.13 -0.35
C PHE A 246 -4.79 18.49 -0.03
N LYS A 247 -5.47 19.22 0.85
CA LYS A 247 -4.86 20.38 1.52
C LYS A 247 -3.58 19.95 2.23
N ARG A 248 -2.59 20.84 2.29
CA ARG A 248 -1.30 20.60 2.97
C ARG A 248 -1.46 20.15 4.42
N SER A 249 -2.43 20.69 5.16
CA SER A 249 -2.76 20.24 6.52
C SER A 249 -3.18 18.76 6.58
N THR A 250 -3.92 18.28 5.58
CA THR A 250 -4.26 16.85 5.44
C THR A 250 -3.01 16.02 5.19
N LYS A 251 -2.12 16.46 4.28
CA LYS A 251 -0.85 15.78 4.00
C LYS A 251 0.00 15.66 5.27
N CYS A 252 0.13 16.73 6.04
CA CYS A 252 0.84 16.74 7.33
C CYS A 252 0.17 15.86 8.41
N LYS A 253 -1.16 15.70 8.37
CA LYS A 253 -1.87 14.82 9.31
C LYS A 253 -1.60 13.34 9.01
N ILE A 254 -1.50 12.99 7.72
CA ILE A 254 -1.19 11.63 7.27
C ILE A 254 0.30 11.33 7.48
N LEU A 255 1.18 12.20 6.98
CA LEU A 255 2.64 12.13 7.10
C LEU A 255 3.09 12.84 8.38
N ASN A 256 2.64 12.36 9.52
CA ASN A 256 2.83 13.01 10.83
C ASN A 256 4.26 12.87 11.40
N GLU A 257 4.47 13.35 12.62
CA GLU A 257 5.77 13.30 13.31
C GLU A 257 6.32 11.86 13.43
N ASN A 258 5.46 10.87 13.73
CA ASN A 258 5.86 9.46 13.79
C ASN A 258 6.45 9.00 12.45
N PHE A 259 5.80 9.34 11.34
CA PHE A 259 6.35 9.06 10.01
C PHE A 259 7.74 9.68 9.82
N MET A 260 7.96 10.94 10.20
CA MET A 260 9.26 11.61 10.05
C MET A 260 10.38 10.91 10.83
N PHE A 261 10.13 10.49 12.08
CA PHE A 261 11.11 9.71 12.85
C PHE A 261 11.44 8.37 12.19
N LYS A 262 10.45 7.69 11.60
CA LYS A 262 10.66 6.39 10.93
C LYS A 262 11.31 6.55 9.56
N LEU A 263 11.04 7.65 8.86
CA LEU A 263 11.63 7.97 7.58
C LEU A 263 13.14 8.21 7.72
N GLN A 264 13.57 8.90 8.78
CA GLN A 264 14.99 9.14 9.04
C GLN A 264 15.81 7.84 9.14
N LEU A 265 15.23 6.78 9.72
CA LEU A 265 15.91 5.49 9.86
C LEU A 265 16.23 4.83 8.50
N LEU A 266 15.56 5.22 7.41
CA LEU A 266 15.83 4.69 6.08
C LEU A 266 17.15 5.20 5.50
N PHE A 267 17.73 6.29 6.01
CA PHE A 267 19.06 6.75 5.60
C PHE A 267 20.15 5.70 5.87
N ASN A 268 19.94 4.82 6.87
CA ASN A 268 20.85 3.71 7.17
C ASN A 268 20.80 2.57 6.14
N ARG A 269 19.88 2.66 5.16
CA ARG A 269 19.60 1.62 4.17
C ARG A 269 19.89 2.05 2.73
N LEU A 270 20.58 3.18 2.56
CA LEU A 270 20.96 3.74 1.25
C LEU A 270 22.21 3.07 0.68
N GLN A 271 22.16 1.74 0.53
CA GLN A 271 23.22 0.94 -0.08
C GLN A 271 22.95 0.66 -1.56
N ASP A 272 21.67 0.50 -1.92
CA ASP A 272 21.24 0.35 -3.32
C ASP A 272 21.14 1.71 -4.00
N ALA A 273 21.83 1.89 -5.13
CA ALA A 273 21.91 3.19 -5.81
C ALA A 273 20.55 3.65 -6.37
N THR A 274 19.76 2.73 -6.90
CA THR A 274 18.44 3.01 -7.50
C THR A 274 17.47 3.51 -6.42
N PHE A 275 17.36 2.75 -5.33
CA PHE A 275 16.57 3.13 -4.17
C PHE A 275 17.07 4.42 -3.53
N THR A 276 18.39 4.61 -3.45
CA THR A 276 18.97 5.85 -2.91
C THR A 276 18.52 7.06 -3.72
N SER A 277 18.62 7.00 -5.04
CA SER A 277 18.15 8.08 -5.91
C SER A 277 16.65 8.35 -5.72
N GLN A 278 15.83 7.29 -5.75
CA GLN A 278 14.38 7.38 -5.53
C GLN A 278 14.04 8.03 -4.18
N PHE A 279 14.66 7.55 -3.10
CA PHE A 279 14.42 8.05 -1.74
C PHE A 279 14.83 9.51 -1.59
N ILE A 280 15.98 9.91 -2.13
CA ILE A 280 16.45 11.30 -2.05
C ILE A 280 15.52 12.22 -2.83
N GLN A 281 15.05 11.83 -4.02
CA GLN A 281 14.05 12.62 -4.77
C GLN A 281 12.72 12.72 -4.02
N PHE A 282 12.27 11.62 -3.42
CA PHE A 282 11.09 11.60 -2.58
C PHE A 282 11.20 12.58 -1.41
N VAL A 283 12.31 12.58 -0.67
CA VAL A 283 12.50 13.51 0.45
C VAL A 283 12.54 14.97 -0.04
N LYS A 284 13.18 15.24 -1.18
CA LYS A 284 13.18 16.58 -1.80
C LYS A 284 11.77 17.05 -2.17
N SER A 285 10.86 16.15 -2.55
CA SER A 285 9.49 16.53 -2.87
C SER A 285 8.74 17.18 -1.69
N PHE A 286 9.20 16.97 -0.44
CA PHE A 286 8.59 17.58 0.74
C PHE A 286 8.70 19.12 0.75
N THR A 287 9.73 19.68 0.10
CA THR A 287 9.94 21.13 0.03
C THR A 287 9.26 21.78 -1.17
N SER A 288 8.60 20.99 -2.03
CA SER A 288 7.85 21.51 -3.17
C SER A 288 6.75 22.50 -2.73
N SER A 289 6.72 23.68 -3.34
CA SER A 289 5.78 24.76 -3.02
C SER A 289 4.34 24.46 -3.46
N SER A 290 4.16 23.65 -4.51
CA SER A 290 2.84 23.26 -5.04
C SER A 290 2.26 22.04 -4.33
N GLU A 291 3.05 20.97 -4.22
CA GLU A 291 2.55 19.64 -3.85
C GLU A 291 3.12 19.13 -2.52
N GLY A 292 4.21 19.73 -2.05
CA GLY A 292 4.95 19.30 -0.88
C GLY A 292 4.30 19.69 0.46
N LEU A 293 5.08 19.47 1.51
CA LEU A 293 4.73 19.77 2.90
C LEU A 293 5.10 21.19 3.31
N LEU A 294 5.85 21.92 2.47
CA LEU A 294 6.24 23.30 2.70
C LEU A 294 5.03 24.25 2.56
N PHE A 295 4.58 24.85 3.65
CA PHE A 295 3.60 25.93 3.58
C PHE A 295 4.26 27.13 2.89
N PRO A 296 3.66 27.69 1.82
CA PRO A 296 4.20 28.85 1.16
C PRO A 296 4.29 29.99 2.16
N ASN A 297 5.49 30.54 2.32
CA ASN A 297 5.70 31.79 3.05
C ASN A 297 5.09 32.92 2.20
N ASN A 298 3.77 33.09 2.28
CA ASN A 298 3.16 34.34 1.88
C ASN A 298 3.56 35.37 2.93
N GLN A 299 4.72 36.01 2.70
CA GLN A 299 5.26 37.16 3.44
C GLN A 299 5.74 36.75 4.85
N CYS A 300 7.03 36.79 5.17
CA CYS A 300 7.71 38.01 5.63
C CYS A 300 6.83 38.97 6.47
N LEU A 301 5.87 38.47 7.24
CA LEU A 301 5.26 39.21 8.33
C LEU A 301 5.97 38.82 9.62
N LEU A 302 7.16 39.41 9.80
CA LEU A 302 7.93 39.52 11.04
C LEU A 302 7.15 40.19 12.20
N THR A 303 5.82 40.22 12.13
CA THR A 303 4.94 41.03 12.99
C THR A 303 3.69 40.31 13.49
N THR A 304 3.51 38.99 13.28
CA THR A 304 2.21 38.38 13.62
C THR A 304 2.31 37.09 14.43
N ASN A 305 1.37 36.97 15.37
CA ASN A 305 1.23 35.93 16.38
C ASN A 305 0.99 34.50 15.86
N TYR A 306 1.32 34.19 14.61
CA TYR A 306 1.03 32.92 13.96
C TYR A 306 2.22 31.94 14.01
N GLY A 307 1.90 30.65 14.04
CA GLY A 307 2.86 29.55 14.17
C GLY A 307 2.74 28.80 15.49
N THR A 308 3.20 27.55 15.50
CA THR A 308 3.13 26.71 16.69
C THR A 308 4.26 27.09 17.64
N PRO A 309 3.96 27.48 18.90
CA PRO A 309 5.00 27.77 19.87
C PRO A 309 5.77 26.49 20.18
N LEU A 310 7.09 26.59 20.11
CA LEU A 310 8.04 25.55 20.47
C LEU A 310 9.02 26.13 21.48
N ASN A 311 9.28 25.37 22.54
CA ASN A 311 10.30 25.70 23.53
C ASN A 311 11.48 24.78 23.30
N VAL A 312 12.64 25.35 22.96
CA VAL A 312 13.91 24.63 22.85
C VAL A 312 14.93 25.35 23.71
N ASN A 313 15.55 24.64 24.65
CA ASN A 313 16.59 25.16 25.55
C ASN A 313 16.19 26.47 26.27
N GLY A 314 14.95 26.53 26.76
CA GLY A 314 14.41 27.70 27.47
C GLY A 314 14.05 28.89 26.59
N LYS A 315 14.28 28.82 25.27
CA LYS A 315 13.85 29.84 24.30
C LYS A 315 12.56 29.40 23.62
N SER A 316 11.55 30.29 23.62
CA SER A 316 10.28 30.08 22.92
C SER A 316 10.31 30.75 21.56
N PHE A 317 10.00 30.01 20.50
CA PHE A 317 9.86 30.54 19.15
C PHE A 317 8.67 29.89 18.44
N LYS A 318 8.14 30.54 17.40
CA LYS A 318 6.99 30.03 16.64
C LYS A 318 7.46 29.45 15.32
N VAL A 319 7.15 28.17 15.07
CA VAL A 319 7.51 27.48 13.82
C VAL A 319 6.29 27.39 12.91
N HIS A 320 6.47 27.82 11.66
CA HIS A 320 5.42 27.82 10.65
C HIS A 320 5.23 26.43 10.01
N ASN A 321 6.28 25.60 10.01
CA ASN A 321 6.22 24.23 9.53
C ASN A 321 6.81 23.24 10.55
N LYS A 322 6.03 22.96 11.62
CA LYS A 322 6.46 22.08 12.72
C LYS A 322 6.97 20.73 12.20
N LEU A 323 6.29 20.16 11.19
CA LEU A 323 6.58 18.81 10.71
C LEU A 323 7.95 18.71 10.03
N LEU A 324 8.27 19.64 9.12
CA LEU A 324 9.58 19.66 8.48
C LEU A 324 10.68 20.05 9.47
N PHE A 325 10.38 20.91 10.45
CA PHE A 325 11.30 21.18 11.56
C PHE A 325 11.58 19.92 12.37
N THR A 326 10.55 19.15 12.74
CA THR A 326 10.72 17.85 13.39
C THR A 326 11.60 16.95 12.53
N PHE A 327 11.36 16.84 11.23
CA PHE A 327 12.20 16.02 10.36
C PHE A 327 13.67 16.49 10.36
N LEU A 328 13.94 17.80 10.20
CA LEU A 328 15.29 18.37 10.30
C LEU A 328 15.97 17.99 11.63
N THR A 329 15.24 18.06 12.74
CA THR A 329 15.78 17.73 14.06
C THR A 329 16.05 16.23 14.25
N THR A 330 15.53 15.36 13.38
CA THR A 330 15.86 13.93 13.38
C THR A 330 17.11 13.61 12.57
N LEU A 331 17.36 14.35 11.49
CA LEU A 331 18.48 14.12 10.58
C LEU A 331 19.82 14.26 11.28
N LYS A 332 20.83 13.59 10.73
CA LYS A 332 22.19 13.55 11.27
C LYS A 332 23.19 13.91 10.17
N PRO A 333 23.31 15.20 9.80
CA PRO A 333 24.13 15.63 8.66
C PRO A 333 25.62 15.34 8.84
N CYS A 334 26.11 15.20 10.08
CA CYS A 334 27.50 14.81 10.34
C CYS A 334 27.79 13.32 10.09
N GLU A 335 26.77 12.47 9.96
CA GLU A 335 26.97 11.02 9.75
C GLU A 335 27.10 10.68 8.26
N THR A 336 26.35 11.32 7.37
CA THR A 336 26.38 11.03 5.93
C THR A 336 26.20 12.26 5.06
N PHE A 337 26.89 12.28 3.91
CA PHE A 337 26.78 13.36 2.93
C PHE A 337 25.33 13.52 2.41
N GLN A 338 24.60 12.42 2.24
CA GLN A 338 23.20 12.45 1.79
C GLN A 338 22.31 13.19 2.79
N GLN A 339 22.50 12.97 4.10
CA GLN A 339 21.75 13.68 5.14
C GLN A 339 22.12 15.17 5.15
N LEU A 340 23.41 15.50 5.01
CA LEU A 340 23.86 16.89 4.88
C LEU A 340 23.22 17.59 3.67
N ALA A 341 23.23 16.96 2.50
CA ALA A 341 22.65 17.52 1.28
C ALA A 341 21.14 17.78 1.43
N ILE A 342 20.40 16.87 2.07
CA ILE A 342 18.97 17.06 2.35
C ILE A 342 18.74 18.20 3.36
N VAL A 343 19.53 18.27 4.42
CA VAL A 343 19.45 19.38 5.39
C VAL A 343 19.67 20.71 4.68
N THR A 344 20.73 20.83 3.88
CA THR A 344 21.02 22.04 3.12
C THR A 344 19.92 22.39 2.13
N GLU A 345 19.36 21.42 1.40
CA GLU A 345 18.24 21.65 0.48
C GLU A 345 17.00 22.17 1.21
N ILE A 346 16.60 21.49 2.30
CA ILE A 346 15.44 21.91 3.09
C ILE A 346 15.66 23.32 3.65
N LEU A 347 16.84 23.60 4.20
CA LEU A 347 17.17 24.92 4.74
C LEU A 347 17.20 25.99 3.65
N ASN A 348 17.71 25.70 2.45
CA ASN A 348 17.70 26.66 1.34
C ASN A 348 16.28 27.02 0.91
N GLN A 349 15.39 26.02 0.81
CA GLN A 349 13.97 26.26 0.50
C GLN A 349 13.22 26.96 1.66
N MET A 350 13.70 26.75 2.90
CA MET A 350 13.17 27.38 4.10
C MET A 350 13.81 28.71 4.48
N SER A 351 14.91 29.14 3.84
CA SER A 351 15.74 30.31 4.21
C SER A 351 15.03 31.67 4.18
N ARG A 352 13.71 31.67 4.02
CA ARG A 352 12.80 32.77 4.39
C ARG A 352 12.19 32.60 5.81
N ILE A 353 12.70 31.67 6.62
CA ILE A 353 12.29 31.38 8.01
C ILE A 353 13.50 31.66 8.91
N ASP A 354 13.40 32.79 9.61
CA ASP A 354 14.04 33.21 10.85
C ASP A 354 15.44 32.61 11.17
N CYS A 355 16.49 33.45 11.13
CA CYS A 355 17.89 33.10 11.47
C CYS A 355 18.03 32.41 12.83
N THR A 356 17.09 32.61 13.75
CA THR A 356 17.02 31.95 15.06
C THR A 356 16.85 30.42 14.98
N LEU A 357 16.29 29.89 13.88
CA LEU A 357 16.03 28.47 13.68
C LEU A 357 17.32 27.69 13.36
N LEU A 358 18.21 28.29 12.58
CA LEU A 358 19.56 27.77 12.26
C LEU A 358 20.41 27.69 13.53
N GLU A 359 20.40 28.75 14.34
CA GLU A 359 21.11 28.78 15.63
C GLU A 359 20.57 27.70 16.61
N SER A 360 19.25 27.49 16.66
CA SER A 360 18.66 26.47 17.53
C SER A 360 19.00 25.05 17.10
N VAL A 361 18.91 24.73 15.80
CA VAL A 361 19.25 23.40 15.27
C VAL A 361 20.74 23.10 15.47
N CYS A 362 21.60 24.09 15.23
CA CYS A 362 23.04 23.94 15.43
C CYS A 362 23.42 23.85 16.93
N SER A 363 22.76 24.61 17.80
CA SER A 363 23.02 24.61 19.25
C SER A 363 22.52 23.32 19.94
N ASN A 364 21.40 22.74 19.50
CA ASN A 364 20.82 21.54 20.12
C ASN A 364 21.67 20.28 20.01
N ARG A 365 22.71 20.29 19.17
CA ARG A 365 23.56 19.13 18.91
C ARG A 365 25.06 19.44 18.95
N GLY A 366 25.46 20.62 19.42
CA GLY A 366 26.87 21.04 19.47
C GLY A 366 27.51 21.17 18.07
N TRP A 367 26.76 21.59 17.05
CA TRP A 367 27.27 21.75 15.68
C TRP A 367 28.07 23.04 15.48
N VAL A 368 28.10 23.92 16.48
CA VAL A 368 29.04 25.04 16.57
C VAL A 368 29.84 24.83 17.85
N SER A 369 31.12 24.52 17.68
CA SER A 369 32.16 24.83 18.67
C SER A 369 32.72 26.21 18.38
#